data_AF-A0A7C6XJI6-F1
#
_entry.id   AF-A0A7C6XJI6-F1
#
_cell.length_a   1.000
_cell.length_b   1.000
_cell.length_c   1.000
_cell.angle_alpha   90.00
_cell.angle_beta   90.00
_cell.angle_gamma   90.00
#
_symmetry.space_group_name_H-M   'P 1'
#
loop_
_entity.id
_entity.type
_entity.pdbx_description
1 polymer ?
#
loop_
_entity_poly.entity_id
_entity_poly.type
_entity_poly.pdbx_seq_one_letter_code
_entity_poly.pdbx_strand_id
1 'polypeptide(L)'
;MKTETEFDVDDYLELYSSARKKDKGWILDEVMILTGWSRDHARRRLAALHGGDDDVGHDDETAEQARSRCCKYSPESRALLVQIWEWSGYQSGKYLAAVMPQLLDAAERHGALVPDRDGYSLEVRAELLAVSPASIDRYLRSARAEDFRDRRVSTK
;
A
#
# COMPACT_ATOMS: atom_id res chain seq x y z
N MET A 1 34.82 13.92 32.08
CA MET A 1 33.51 14.03 32.75
C MET A 1 32.45 14.03 31.68
N LYS A 2 31.81 12.88 31.41
CA LYS A 2 30.63 12.83 30.55
C LYS A 2 29.47 13.21 31.47
N THR A 3 28.87 14.37 31.25
CA THR A 3 27.62 14.74 31.88
C THR A 3 26.55 13.86 31.23
N GLU A 4 26.26 12.73 31.86
CA GLU A 4 24.98 12.05 31.71
C GLU A 4 23.93 12.98 32.31
N THR A 5 23.58 14.01 31.54
CA THR A 5 22.28 14.64 31.71
C THR A 5 21.33 13.70 31.02
N GLU A 6 20.71 12.83 31.81
CA GLU A 6 19.56 12.04 31.43
C GLU A 6 18.43 13.04 31.10
N PHE A 7 18.49 13.60 29.89
CA PHE A 7 17.47 14.49 29.36
C PHE A 7 16.30 13.61 28.95
N ASP A 8 15.21 13.74 29.68
CA ASP A 8 14.01 12.96 29.42
C ASP A 8 13.30 13.52 28.18
N VAL A 9 13.23 12.71 27.13
CA VAL A 9 12.54 13.05 25.87
C VAL A 9 11.05 13.29 26.13
N ASP A 10 10.54 12.82 27.26
CA ASP A 10 9.18 12.99 27.74
C ASP A 10 8.83 14.47 27.98
N ASP A 11 9.79 15.33 28.32
CA ASP A 11 9.55 16.77 28.54
C ASP A 11 9.17 17.50 27.23
N TYR A 12 9.66 16.99 26.09
CA TYR A 12 9.32 17.50 24.76
C TYR A 12 8.02 16.90 24.20
N LEU A 13 7.42 15.94 24.89
CA LEU A 13 6.24 15.21 24.42
C LEU A 13 4.99 16.08 24.41
N GLU A 14 4.74 16.83 25.48
CA GLU A 14 3.61 17.76 25.58
C GLU A 14 3.75 18.91 24.58
N LEU A 15 4.97 19.40 24.38
CA LEU A 15 5.27 20.44 23.41
C LEU A 15 5.08 19.93 21.96
N TYR A 16 5.54 18.71 21.67
CA TYR A 16 5.44 18.11 20.34
C TYR A 16 3.99 17.71 19.97
N SER A 17 3.21 17.27 20.96
CA SER A 17 1.80 16.91 20.77
C SER A 17 0.93 18.14 20.51
N SER A 18 1.12 19.22 21.28
CA SER A 18 0.37 20.48 21.16
C SER A 18 0.87 21.41 20.03
N ALA A 19 2.08 21.19 19.51
CA ALA A 19 2.69 22.03 18.47
C ALA A 19 1.95 21.98 17.12
N ARG A 20 1.89 23.13 16.45
CA ARG A 20 1.44 23.20 15.06
C ARG A 20 2.47 22.59 14.13
N LYS A 21 2.06 22.19 12.92
CA LYS A 21 2.92 21.51 11.93
C LYS A 21 4.24 22.24 11.62
N LYS A 22 4.28 23.57 11.74
CA LYS A 22 5.49 24.39 11.54
C LYS A 22 6.45 24.33 12.73
N ASP A 23 5.92 24.20 13.94
CA ASP A 23 6.69 24.30 15.19
C ASP A 23 7.30 22.94 15.58
N LYS A 24 6.68 21.84 15.15
CA LYS A 24 7.22 20.47 15.32
C LYS A 24 8.63 20.31 14.73
N GLY A 25 8.98 21.06 13.69
CA GLY A 25 10.34 21.03 13.11
C GLY A 25 11.40 21.57 14.06
N TRP A 26 11.12 22.68 14.74
CA TRP A 26 12.02 23.29 15.71
C TRP A 26 12.22 22.40 16.94
N ILE A 27 11.14 21.74 17.39
CA ILE A 27 11.19 20.78 18.50
C ILE A 27 12.08 19.59 18.15
N LEU A 28 11.99 19.07 16.91
CA LEU A 28 12.86 17.98 16.47
C LEU A 28 14.33 18.39 16.35
N ASP A 29 14.60 19.63 15.96
CA ASP A 29 15.96 20.16 15.85
C ASP A 29 16.61 20.36 17.22
N GLU A 30 15.84 20.82 18.22
CA GLU A 30 16.29 20.92 19.61
C GLU A 30 16.61 19.54 20.21
N VAL A 31 15.71 18.57 20.01
CA VAL A 31 15.93 17.18 20.46
C VAL A 31 17.16 16.57 19.78
N MET A 32 17.39 16.86 18.49
CA MET A 32 18.58 16.42 17.76
C MET A 32 19.87 16.98 18.38
N ILE A 33 19.89 18.27 18.75
CA ILE A 33 21.06 18.91 19.36
C ILE A 33 21.34 18.31 20.75
N LEU A 34 20.30 18.09 21.56
CA LEU A 34 20.43 17.63 22.93
C LEU A 34 20.76 16.13 23.06
N THR A 35 20.17 15.29 22.18
CA THR A 35 20.33 13.82 22.24
C THR A 35 21.36 13.27 21.25
N GLY A 36 21.76 14.07 20.26
CA GLY A 36 22.59 13.62 19.15
C GLY A 36 21.87 12.67 18.18
N TRP A 37 20.54 12.55 18.29
CA TRP A 37 19.75 11.67 17.44
C TRP A 37 19.55 12.22 16.03
N SER A 38 19.41 11.33 15.05
CA SER A 38 18.92 11.74 13.74
C SER A 38 17.48 12.24 13.85
N ARG A 39 17.10 13.22 13.01
CA ARG A 39 15.75 13.79 12.99
C ARG A 39 14.65 12.72 12.87
N ASP A 40 14.90 11.65 12.12
CA ASP A 40 13.97 10.51 12.00
C ASP A 40 13.88 9.64 13.26
N HIS A 41 14.95 9.54 14.04
CA HIS A 41 14.94 8.85 15.31
C HIS A 41 14.16 9.64 16.37
N ALA A 42 14.41 10.96 16.47
CA ALA A 42 13.67 11.86 17.36
C ALA A 42 12.16 11.87 17.03
N ARG A 43 11.81 11.96 15.73
CA ARG A 43 10.41 11.93 15.28
C ARG A 43 9.72 10.61 15.64
N ARG A 44 10.38 9.47 15.43
CA ARG A 44 9.82 8.15 15.78
C ARG A 44 9.65 7.99 17.28
N ARG A 45 10.63 8.42 18.08
CA ARG A 45 10.57 8.32 19.54
C ARG A 45 9.43 9.17 20.11
N LEU A 46 9.32 10.44 19.70
CA LEU A 46 8.23 11.32 20.14
C LEU A 46 6.85 10.85 19.65
N ALA A 47 6.77 10.24 18.46
CA ALA A 47 5.52 9.65 17.97
C ALA A 47 5.11 8.40 18.76
N ALA A 48 6.05 7.51 19.09
CA ALA A 48 5.79 6.31 19.89
C ALA A 48 5.36 6.65 21.32
N LEU A 49 6.03 7.63 21.95
CA LEU A 49 5.66 8.10 23.29
C LEU A 49 4.32 8.83 23.31
N HIS A 50 3.97 9.53 22.22
CA HIS A 50 2.69 10.26 22.12
C HIS A 50 1.52 9.32 21.83
N GLY A 51 1.79 8.26 21.05
CA GLY A 51 0.82 7.22 20.73
C GLY A 51 0.58 6.24 21.88
N GLY A 52 1.52 6.13 22.83
CA GLY A 52 1.40 5.25 24.00
C GLY A 52 1.30 3.77 23.61
N ASP A 53 2.43 3.08 23.50
CA ASP A 53 2.52 1.60 23.41
C ASP A 53 1.51 0.90 22.48
N ASP A 54 1.18 1.51 21.34
CA ASP A 54 0.75 0.76 20.17
C ASP A 54 2.02 0.24 19.48
N ASP A 55 2.42 -0.94 19.92
CA ASP A 55 3.19 -1.96 19.22
C ASP A 55 4.07 -1.43 18.07
N VAL A 56 5.38 -1.38 18.31
CA VAL A 56 6.37 -1.42 17.22
C VAL A 56 6.42 -2.86 16.69
N GLY A 57 5.27 -3.32 16.20
CA GLY A 57 5.15 -4.27 15.13
C GLY A 57 5.49 -3.52 13.85
N HIS A 58 6.42 -4.09 13.09
CA HIS A 58 6.50 -3.77 11.69
C HIS A 58 5.13 -4.09 11.05
N ASP A 59 4.85 -3.50 9.88
CA ASP A 59 3.73 -3.81 8.98
C ASP A 59 2.29 -3.33 9.34
N ASP A 60 1.79 -2.42 8.49
CA ASP A 60 0.43 -2.46 7.91
C ASP A 60 -0.71 -1.50 8.35
N GLU A 61 -0.47 -0.38 9.03
CA GLU A 61 -1.59 0.53 9.40
C GLU A 61 -1.39 2.03 9.07
N THR A 62 -0.79 2.33 7.91
CA THR A 62 -1.12 3.61 7.19
C THR A 62 -2.03 3.34 5.99
N ALA A 63 -2.81 2.26 6.05
CA ALA A 63 -3.86 1.94 5.10
C ALA A 63 -5.22 2.54 5.52
N GLU A 64 -5.26 3.38 6.55
CA GLU A 64 -6.50 4.04 6.97
C GLU A 64 -6.88 5.16 5.99
N GLN A 65 -7.76 4.78 5.07
CA GLN A 65 -8.49 5.60 4.14
C GLN A 65 -7.64 6.52 3.26
N ALA A 66 -6.79 5.92 2.43
CA ALA A 66 -6.63 6.46 1.08
C ALA A 66 -8.03 6.46 0.43
N ARG A 67 -8.74 7.60 0.56
CA ARG A 67 -10.07 7.87 0.00
C ARG A 67 -10.21 7.05 -1.26
N SER A 68 -11.15 6.11 -1.26
CA SER A 68 -11.51 5.30 -2.41
C SER A 68 -11.82 6.27 -3.55
N ARG A 69 -10.78 6.58 -4.32
CA ARG A 69 -10.88 7.40 -5.53
C ARG A 69 -11.96 6.72 -6.33
N CYS A 70 -13.05 7.45 -6.58
CA CYS A 70 -14.23 7.01 -7.32
C CYS A 70 -13.89 5.78 -8.16
N CYS A 71 -14.40 4.63 -7.75
CA CYS A 71 -14.05 3.33 -8.31
C CYS A 71 -14.42 3.34 -9.80
N LYS A 72 -13.48 3.77 -10.66
CA LYS A 72 -13.65 3.83 -12.12
C LYS A 72 -13.86 2.45 -12.76
N TYR A 73 -13.65 1.39 -11.97
CA TYR A 73 -13.73 0.01 -12.39
C TYR A 73 -14.73 -0.71 -11.49
N SER A 74 -15.66 -1.39 -12.14
CA SER A 74 -16.68 -2.23 -11.54
C SER A 74 -16.05 -3.33 -10.66
N PRO A 75 -16.73 -3.79 -9.59
CA PRO A 75 -16.31 -4.96 -8.84
C PRO A 75 -16.06 -6.20 -9.72
N GLU A 76 -16.90 -6.40 -10.74
CA GLU A 76 -16.76 -7.52 -11.69
C GLU A 76 -15.45 -7.45 -12.46
N SER A 77 -15.09 -6.27 -12.95
CA SER A 77 -13.81 -6.02 -13.62
C SER A 77 -12.61 -6.34 -12.74
N ARG A 78 -12.73 -6.14 -11.42
CA ARG A 78 -11.65 -6.48 -10.47
C ARG A 78 -11.55 -7.99 -10.24
N ALA A 79 -12.69 -8.67 -10.09
CA ALA A 79 -12.72 -10.12 -9.95
C ALA A 79 -12.12 -10.80 -11.18
N LEU A 80 -12.56 -10.38 -12.37
CA LEU A 80 -12.02 -10.89 -13.64
C LEU A 80 -10.55 -10.54 -13.84
N LEU A 81 -10.09 -9.38 -13.38
CA LEU A 81 -8.68 -9.03 -13.44
C LEU A 81 -7.80 -10.01 -12.65
N VAL A 82 -8.26 -10.50 -11.49
CA VAL A 82 -7.54 -11.52 -10.70
C VAL A 82 -7.50 -12.84 -11.47
N GLN A 83 -8.62 -13.28 -12.03
CA GLN A 83 -8.69 -14.51 -12.81
C GLN A 83 -7.80 -14.48 -14.06
N ILE A 84 -7.79 -13.37 -14.80
CA ILE A 84 -6.91 -13.19 -15.97
C ILE A 84 -5.44 -13.17 -15.53
N TRP A 85 -5.12 -12.58 -14.37
CA TRP A 85 -3.78 -12.58 -13.83
C TRP A 85 -3.30 -14.00 -13.50
N GLU A 86 -4.15 -14.85 -12.92
CA GLU A 86 -3.86 -16.27 -12.69
C GLU A 86 -3.62 -17.01 -14.01
N TRP A 87 -4.50 -16.82 -15.00
CA TRP A 87 -4.35 -17.39 -16.35
C TRP A 87 -3.07 -16.94 -17.06
N SER A 88 -2.63 -15.71 -16.81
CA SER A 88 -1.38 -15.17 -17.37
C SER A 88 -0.11 -15.79 -16.78
N GLY A 89 -0.24 -16.55 -15.67
CA GLY A 89 0.91 -17.06 -14.94
C GLY A 89 1.52 -16.01 -14.00
N TYR A 90 0.68 -15.19 -13.37
CA TYR A 90 1.10 -14.28 -12.28
C TYR A 90 2.06 -13.16 -12.72
N GLN A 91 1.90 -12.66 -13.94
CA GLN A 91 2.78 -11.64 -14.53
C GLN A 91 2.71 -10.28 -13.81
N SER A 92 3.74 -9.45 -13.99
CA SER A 92 3.71 -8.07 -13.49
C SER A 92 2.69 -7.22 -14.25
N GLY A 93 2.13 -6.17 -13.61
CA GLY A 93 1.04 -5.40 -14.21
C GLY A 93 1.40 -4.73 -15.53
N LYS A 94 2.69 -4.42 -15.75
CA LYS A 94 3.19 -3.90 -17.02
C LYS A 94 3.05 -4.90 -18.17
N TYR A 95 3.41 -6.16 -17.94
CA TYR A 95 3.25 -7.20 -18.95
C TYR A 95 1.78 -7.56 -19.12
N LEU A 96 1.05 -7.70 -18.01
CA LEU A 96 -0.38 -8.02 -18.04
C LEU A 96 -1.18 -7.01 -18.86
N ALA A 97 -0.94 -5.71 -18.68
CA ALA A 97 -1.59 -4.68 -19.49
C ALA A 97 -1.29 -4.81 -21.00
N ALA A 98 -0.07 -5.20 -21.36
CA ALA A 98 0.32 -5.35 -22.76
C ALA A 98 -0.32 -6.58 -23.42
N VAL A 99 -0.46 -7.69 -22.68
CA VAL A 99 -1.05 -8.93 -23.18
C VAL A 99 -2.56 -9.02 -22.98
N MET A 100 -3.16 -8.09 -22.23
CA MET A 100 -4.59 -8.06 -21.89
C MET A 100 -5.52 -8.31 -23.08
N PRO A 101 -5.35 -7.62 -24.24
CA PRO A 101 -6.25 -7.82 -25.38
C PRO A 101 -6.19 -9.26 -25.91
N GLN A 102 -4.99 -9.84 -25.99
CA GLN A 102 -4.78 -11.19 -26.50
C GLN A 102 -5.35 -12.25 -25.55
N LEU A 103 -5.22 -12.04 -24.25
CA LEU A 103 -5.80 -12.91 -23.23
C LEU A 103 -7.32 -12.89 -23.27
N LEU A 104 -7.94 -11.71 -23.36
CA LEU A 104 -9.39 -11.56 -23.49
C LEU A 104 -9.90 -12.23 -24.77
N ASP A 105 -9.26 -11.98 -25.92
CA ASP A 105 -9.64 -12.59 -27.19
C ASP A 105 -9.47 -14.11 -27.18
N ALA A 106 -8.44 -14.64 -26.50
CA ALA A 106 -8.27 -16.08 -26.34
C ALA A 106 -9.35 -16.66 -25.41
N ALA A 107 -9.62 -16.02 -24.29
CA ALA A 107 -10.61 -16.47 -23.33
C ALA A 107 -12.04 -16.47 -23.91
N GLU A 108 -12.40 -15.46 -24.71
CA GLU A 108 -13.66 -15.44 -25.47
C GLU A 108 -13.72 -16.59 -26.49
N ARG A 109 -12.67 -16.77 -27.29
CA ARG A 109 -12.62 -17.84 -28.31
C ARG A 109 -12.71 -19.24 -27.73
N HIS A 110 -12.15 -19.46 -26.54
CA HIS A 110 -12.20 -20.74 -25.84
C HIS A 110 -13.46 -20.89 -24.96
N GLY A 111 -14.35 -19.90 -24.93
CA GLY A 111 -15.59 -19.92 -24.14
C GLY A 111 -15.38 -19.81 -22.64
N ALA A 112 -14.18 -19.41 -22.20
CA ALA A 112 -13.87 -19.14 -20.79
C ALA A 112 -14.44 -17.79 -20.32
N LEU A 113 -14.63 -16.85 -21.25
CA LEU A 113 -15.41 -15.62 -21.03
C LEU A 113 -16.57 -15.60 -22.02
N VAL A 114 -17.79 -15.60 -21.49
CA VAL A 114 -19.01 -15.54 -22.28
C VAL A 114 -19.73 -14.24 -21.94
N PRO A 115 -20.06 -13.38 -22.93
CA PRO A 115 -20.81 -12.15 -22.68
C PRO A 115 -22.10 -12.42 -21.90
N ASP A 116 -22.38 -11.56 -20.93
CA ASP A 116 -23.54 -11.59 -20.02
C ASP A 116 -23.60 -12.82 -19.10
N ARG A 117 -22.48 -13.52 -18.91
CA ARG A 117 -22.31 -14.57 -17.90
C ARG A 117 -21.14 -14.26 -16.99
N ASP A 118 -21.24 -14.75 -15.75
CA ASP A 118 -20.15 -14.71 -14.76
C ASP A 118 -19.54 -13.31 -14.57
N GLY A 119 -20.38 -12.27 -14.64
CA GLY A 119 -19.95 -10.87 -14.48
C GLY A 119 -19.22 -10.28 -15.69
N TYR A 120 -19.05 -11.04 -16.78
CA TYR A 120 -18.39 -10.58 -17.99
C TYR A 120 -19.36 -9.85 -18.94
N SER A 121 -19.17 -8.56 -19.13
CA SER A 121 -19.91 -7.75 -20.11
C SER A 121 -18.95 -6.99 -21.03
N LEU A 122 -19.47 -6.44 -22.13
CA LEU A 122 -18.67 -5.59 -23.03
C LEU A 122 -18.13 -4.32 -22.33
N GLU A 123 -18.87 -3.81 -21.34
CA GLU A 123 -18.43 -2.68 -20.51
C GLU A 123 -17.24 -3.09 -19.64
N VAL A 124 -17.33 -4.25 -18.98
CA VAL A 124 -16.23 -4.81 -18.17
C VAL A 124 -15.01 -5.11 -19.04
N ARG A 125 -15.21 -5.61 -20.26
CA ARG A 125 -14.12 -5.78 -21.24
C ARG A 125 -13.43 -4.45 -21.56
N ALA A 126 -14.22 -3.40 -21.81
CA ALA A 126 -13.68 -2.07 -22.09
C ALA A 126 -12.92 -1.49 -20.89
N GLU A 127 -13.45 -1.68 -19.68
CA GLU A 127 -12.77 -1.30 -18.43
C GLU A 127 -11.42 -2.03 -18.27
N LEU A 128 -11.38 -3.33 -18.50
CA LEU A 128 -10.16 -4.15 -18.45
C LEU A 128 -9.13 -3.74 -19.50
N LEU A 129 -9.56 -3.30 -20.68
CA LEU A 129 -8.66 -2.77 -21.71
C LEU A 129 -8.15 -1.36 -21.39
N ALA A 130 -8.93 -0.55 -20.66
CA ALA A 130 -8.57 0.81 -20.29
C ALA A 130 -7.69 0.88 -19.02
N VAL A 131 -7.54 -0.23 -18.29
CA VAL A 131 -6.82 -0.23 -17.02
C VAL A 131 -5.32 0.01 -17.21
N SER A 132 -4.78 0.98 -16.46
CA SER A 132 -3.34 1.27 -16.51
C SER A 132 -2.53 0.22 -15.74
N PRO A 133 -1.25 -0.04 -16.11
CA PRO A 133 -0.38 -0.96 -15.37
C PRO A 133 -0.30 -0.67 -13.86
N ALA A 134 -0.20 0.61 -13.49
CA ALA A 134 -0.14 1.01 -12.09
C ALA A 134 -1.47 0.76 -11.35
N SER A 135 -2.61 0.80 -12.04
CA SER A 135 -3.90 0.42 -11.47
C SER A 135 -3.99 -1.09 -11.27
N ILE A 136 -3.53 -1.88 -12.25
CA ILE A 136 -3.45 -3.34 -12.14
C ILE A 136 -2.66 -3.73 -10.88
N ASP A 137 -1.46 -3.18 -10.70
CA ASP A 137 -0.62 -3.51 -9.54
C ASP A 137 -1.25 -3.10 -8.20
N ARG A 138 -2.10 -2.06 -8.17
CA ARG A 138 -2.86 -1.69 -6.97
C ARG A 138 -4.00 -2.67 -6.69
N TYR A 139 -4.74 -3.08 -7.72
CA TYR A 139 -5.87 -4.00 -7.55
C TYR A 139 -5.41 -5.42 -7.22
N LEU A 140 -4.29 -5.87 -7.79
CA LEU A 140 -3.71 -7.18 -7.51
C LEU A 140 -2.91 -7.23 -6.20
N ARG A 141 -2.80 -6.14 -5.44
CA ARG A 141 -1.96 -6.12 -4.23
C ARG A 141 -2.41 -7.16 -3.20
N SER A 142 -3.71 -7.23 -2.91
CA SER A 142 -4.26 -8.22 -1.97
C SER A 142 -4.09 -9.64 -2.50
N ALA A 143 -4.47 -9.87 -3.77
CA ALA A 143 -4.33 -11.18 -4.42
C ALA A 143 -2.88 -11.68 -4.45
N ARG A 144 -1.92 -10.79 -4.69
CA ARG A 144 -0.47 -11.12 -4.62
C ARG A 144 -0.04 -11.48 -3.21
N ALA A 145 -0.46 -10.74 -2.19
CA ALA A 145 -0.11 -11.04 -0.82
C ALA A 145 -0.61 -12.43 -0.40
N GLU A 146 -1.80 -12.81 -0.86
CA GLU A 146 -2.37 -14.15 -0.66
C GLU A 146 -1.59 -15.23 -1.44
N ASP A 147 -1.30 -15.01 -2.72
CA ASP A 147 -0.52 -15.95 -3.55
C ASP A 147 0.89 -16.17 -2.99
N PHE A 148 1.58 -15.13 -2.53
CA PHE A 148 2.90 -15.26 -1.91
C PHE A 148 2.86 -16.07 -0.62
N ARG A 149 1.78 -15.92 0.16
CA ARG A 149 1.55 -16.72 1.38
C ARG A 149 1.36 -18.19 1.03
N ASP A 150 0.56 -18.49 0.01
CA ASP A 150 0.27 -19.86 -0.43
C ASP A 150 1.51 -20.56 -1.01
N ARG A 151 2.26 -19.87 -1.86
CA ARG A 151 3.44 -20.40 -2.55
C ARG A 151 4.69 -20.51 -1.69
N ARG A 152 4.66 -20.05 -0.44
CA ARG A 152 5.81 -20.03 0.51
C ARG A 152 7.10 -19.44 -0.09
N VAL A 153 6.99 -18.58 -1.10
CA VAL A 153 8.12 -17.86 -1.67
C VAL A 153 8.42 -16.67 -0.78
N SER A 154 9.20 -16.95 0.27
CA SER A 154 9.77 -15.91 1.12
C SER A 154 10.87 -15.20 0.33
N THR A 155 10.54 -14.04 -0.27
CA THR A 155 11.56 -13.04 -0.59
C THR A 155 11.99 -12.41 0.71
N LYS A 156 13.19 -12.81 1.17
CA LYS A 156 13.90 -12.20 2.29
C LYS A 156 14.80 -11.07 1.80
#